data_AF-A0A2G2FBS9-F1
#
_entry.id   AF-A0A2G2FBS9-F1
#
_cell.length_a   1.000
_cell.length_b   1.000
_cell.length_c   1.000
_cell.angle_alpha   90.00
_cell.angle_beta   90.00
_cell.angle_gamma   90.00
#
_symmetry.space_group_name_H-M   'P 1'
#
loop_
_entity.id
_entity.type
_entity.pdbx_description
1 polymer ?
#
loop_
_entity_poly.entity_id
_entity_poly.type
_entity_poly.pdbx_seq_one_letter_code
_entity_poly.pdbx_strand_id
1 'polypeptide(L)'
;MDFSKNPLLNSTHEYKLRTIYKRFPGLKKADKTEILSLYDFFNSTPQKYFSQEVFKVYYEFISEMKPERLQMCFKEHVHSLDIAFKSLSRINNENFHDTFHPNDEIDRIRFIDRYIHHNYQRLIEGAYHAFIYPITFDILKSNDKKTENMNVFNCNQVLEKSEKFSIISKFYDHDVRNAIAHNDIEFLEKDIKYRNRKKVKVLHSRSTINLFDKLLDTCNAMAFALKTFVLTNNEFIQENNIQIPKWIIVEEIIPNLNTYEWRVEDIFESTLPDGRNQLIIYGKNSLLSFNEALFYSFQTTILTERFLSGYDRYYISSQSKYAPICFGGFNGKILKENREKGNLNYKGVIEDVLFFVPKFKTPRFFRLLRRLYFTSKTEFKYKYLFRKKSEYQVRWTESHRNVNHSVVKAGVVLTSIDKLPEDIIRENITQIARKTIKNARKNTSLFKRHRYLTVGYLSIFIYQEDRRLREIKNSGLIENLICTVVKKKLKRINSPDIIGSKIETIGNYRIAWNKNSTVFDNV
;
A
#
# COMPACT_ATOMS: atom_id res chain seq x y z
N MET A 1 -19.11 -5.45 -28.44
CA MET A 1 -17.87 -5.72 -27.69
C MET A 1 -18.22 -5.50 -26.23
N ASP A 2 -17.99 -6.46 -25.35
CA ASP A 2 -18.26 -6.26 -23.92
C ASP A 2 -17.15 -5.39 -23.32
N PHE A 3 -17.49 -4.16 -22.93
CA PHE A 3 -16.56 -3.21 -22.33
C PHE A 3 -16.53 -3.32 -20.79
N SER A 4 -17.41 -4.13 -20.20
CA SER A 4 -17.54 -4.28 -18.74
C SER A 4 -16.33 -4.98 -18.10
N LYS A 5 -15.56 -5.76 -18.87
CA LYS A 5 -14.37 -6.47 -18.38
C LYS A 5 -13.16 -6.21 -19.25
N ASN A 6 -12.01 -5.99 -18.63
CA ASN A 6 -10.74 -5.92 -19.35
C ASN A 6 -10.12 -7.33 -19.44
N PRO A 7 -10.05 -7.96 -20.62
CA PRO A 7 -9.48 -9.30 -20.72
C PRO A 7 -8.01 -9.36 -20.28
N LEU A 8 -7.26 -8.24 -20.38
CA LEU A 8 -5.87 -8.16 -19.92
C LEU A 8 -5.73 -8.23 -18.39
N LEU A 9 -6.80 -7.97 -17.65
CA LEU A 9 -6.79 -7.95 -16.19
C LEU A 9 -7.33 -9.23 -15.57
N ASN A 10 -7.98 -10.12 -16.32
CA ASN A 10 -8.63 -11.34 -15.80
C ASN A 10 -7.71 -12.15 -14.87
N SER A 11 -6.51 -12.54 -15.34
CA SER A 11 -5.57 -13.30 -14.50
C SER A 11 -5.09 -12.52 -13.26
N THR A 12 -5.01 -11.19 -13.36
CA THR A 12 -4.62 -10.32 -12.24
C THR A 12 -5.74 -10.26 -11.21
N HIS A 13 -6.98 -10.01 -11.67
CA HIS A 13 -8.19 -9.94 -10.85
C HIS A 13 -8.42 -11.27 -10.14
N GLU A 14 -8.39 -12.39 -10.86
CA GLU A 14 -8.50 -13.72 -10.26
C GLU A 14 -7.45 -13.96 -9.16
N TYR A 15 -6.19 -13.55 -9.39
CA TYR A 15 -5.14 -13.74 -8.40
C TYR A 15 -5.38 -12.93 -7.13
N LYS A 16 -5.73 -11.65 -7.32
CA LYS A 16 -6.04 -10.73 -6.22
C LYS A 16 -7.25 -11.22 -5.42
N LEU A 17 -8.34 -11.56 -6.09
CA LEU A 17 -9.57 -12.07 -5.47
C LEU A 17 -9.30 -13.37 -4.69
N ARG A 18 -8.58 -14.33 -5.26
CA ARG A 18 -8.22 -15.57 -4.52
C ARG A 18 -7.39 -15.28 -3.27
N THR A 19 -6.48 -14.31 -3.34
CA THR A 19 -5.68 -13.89 -2.17
C THR A 19 -6.56 -13.25 -1.10
N ILE A 20 -7.48 -12.37 -1.50
CA ILE A 20 -8.44 -11.71 -0.60
C ILE A 20 -9.36 -12.75 0.04
N TYR A 21 -9.99 -13.64 -0.74
CA TYR A 21 -10.91 -14.65 -0.23
C TYR A 21 -10.23 -15.68 0.69
N LYS A 22 -8.93 -15.94 0.51
CA LYS A 22 -8.17 -16.76 1.46
C LYS A 22 -8.07 -16.10 2.84
N ARG A 23 -7.97 -14.77 2.88
CA ARG A 23 -7.85 -13.98 4.13
C ARG A 23 -9.22 -13.63 4.72
N PHE A 24 -10.23 -13.44 3.87
CA PHE A 24 -11.60 -13.13 4.25
C PHE A 24 -12.59 -14.07 3.54
N PRO A 25 -12.77 -15.30 4.04
CA PRO A 25 -13.70 -16.26 3.44
C PRO A 25 -15.15 -15.75 3.36
N GLY A 26 -15.56 -14.88 4.29
CA GLY A 26 -16.89 -14.25 4.31
C GLY A 26 -17.22 -13.47 3.05
N LEU A 27 -16.22 -12.87 2.39
CA LEU A 27 -16.40 -12.14 1.12
C LEU A 27 -16.81 -13.04 -0.04
N LYS A 28 -16.48 -14.34 0.01
CA LYS A 28 -16.85 -15.30 -1.04
C LYS A 28 -18.36 -15.59 -1.06
N LYS A 29 -19.03 -15.47 0.09
CA LYS A 29 -20.48 -15.75 0.23
C LYS A 29 -21.36 -14.62 -0.31
N ALA A 30 -20.84 -13.39 -0.36
CA ALA A 30 -21.62 -12.21 -0.73
C ALA A 30 -21.82 -12.02 -2.25
N ASP A 31 -21.38 -12.97 -3.09
CA ASP A 31 -21.35 -12.87 -4.56
C ASP A 31 -20.69 -11.58 -5.12
N LYS A 32 -19.86 -10.93 -4.28
CA LYS A 32 -19.15 -9.69 -4.59
C LYS A 32 -17.89 -10.03 -5.38
N THR A 33 -18.05 -10.16 -6.70
CA THR A 33 -17.03 -10.63 -7.64
C THR A 33 -15.94 -9.61 -7.97
N GLU A 34 -15.95 -8.41 -7.38
CA GLU A 34 -15.13 -7.28 -7.86
C GLU A 34 -14.35 -6.50 -6.78
N ILE A 35 -14.23 -7.00 -5.55
CA ILE A 35 -13.46 -6.31 -4.49
C ILE A 35 -11.96 -6.59 -4.66
N LEU A 36 -11.23 -5.62 -5.19
CA LEU A 36 -9.79 -5.68 -5.47
C LEU A 36 -8.97 -4.70 -4.63
N SER A 37 -9.58 -3.63 -4.13
CA SER A 37 -8.89 -2.57 -3.36
C SER A 37 -8.26 -3.10 -2.07
N LEU A 38 -8.82 -4.15 -1.47
CA LEU A 38 -8.29 -4.78 -0.26
C LEU A 38 -6.94 -5.50 -0.50
N TYR A 39 -6.60 -5.83 -1.75
CA TYR A 39 -5.37 -6.54 -2.07
C TYR A 39 -4.11 -5.77 -1.64
N ASP A 40 -4.17 -4.43 -1.66
CA ASP A 40 -3.02 -3.59 -1.34
C ASP A 40 -2.55 -3.77 0.11
N PHE A 41 -3.46 -4.05 1.05
CA PHE A 41 -3.13 -4.34 2.45
C PHE A 41 -2.45 -5.70 2.66
N PHE A 42 -2.29 -6.50 1.61
CA PHE A 42 -1.58 -7.79 1.67
C PHE A 42 -0.27 -7.80 0.90
N ASN A 43 -0.08 -6.88 -0.04
CA ASN A 43 1.01 -6.98 -1.00
C ASN A 43 1.68 -5.64 -1.34
N SER A 44 1.00 -4.52 -1.11
CA SER A 44 1.48 -3.19 -1.49
C SER A 44 2.11 -2.48 -0.29
N THR A 45 3.25 -1.86 -0.52
CA THR A 45 3.94 -1.02 0.48
C THR A 45 3.43 0.42 0.33
N PRO A 46 3.09 1.12 1.42
CA PRO A 46 3.21 0.73 2.84
C PRO A 46 1.99 0.02 3.43
N GLN A 47 0.88 -0.07 2.72
CA GLN A 47 -0.41 -0.55 3.25
C GLN A 47 -0.29 -1.90 3.97
N LYS A 48 0.52 -2.83 3.46
CA LYS A 48 0.72 -4.16 4.06
C LYS A 48 1.36 -4.17 5.44
N TYR A 49 1.95 -3.06 5.88
CA TYR A 49 2.57 -2.91 7.20
C TYR A 49 1.60 -2.40 8.27
N PHE A 50 0.30 -2.29 7.94
CA PHE A 50 -0.72 -1.84 8.88
C PHE A 50 -0.67 -2.54 10.24
N SER A 51 -1.06 -1.83 11.29
CA SER A 51 -1.15 -2.40 12.63
C SER A 51 -2.35 -3.36 12.73
N GLN A 52 -2.08 -4.66 12.90
CA GLN A 52 -3.13 -5.67 13.04
C GLN A 52 -4.01 -5.46 14.27
N GLU A 53 -3.42 -5.00 15.37
CA GLU A 53 -4.13 -4.70 16.62
C GLU A 53 -5.12 -3.55 16.43
N VAL A 54 -4.65 -2.44 15.85
CA VAL A 54 -5.52 -1.29 15.53
C VAL A 54 -6.61 -1.69 14.56
N PHE A 55 -6.31 -2.52 13.55
CA PHE A 55 -7.32 -3.03 12.61
C PHE A 55 -8.44 -3.76 13.36
N LYS A 56 -8.10 -4.67 14.27
CA LYS A 56 -9.09 -5.43 15.06
C LYS A 56 -9.95 -4.50 15.90
N VAL A 57 -9.33 -3.64 16.70
CA VAL A 57 -10.01 -2.70 17.60
C VAL A 57 -10.95 -1.76 16.81
N TYR A 58 -10.48 -1.23 15.69
CA TYR A 58 -11.25 -0.29 14.87
C TYR A 58 -12.38 -0.98 14.10
N TYR A 59 -12.15 -2.18 13.58
CA TYR A 59 -13.16 -2.96 12.88
C TYR A 59 -14.29 -3.40 13.82
N GLU A 60 -13.93 -3.88 15.00
CA GLU A 60 -14.87 -4.24 16.06
C GLU A 60 -15.70 -3.02 16.46
N PHE A 61 -15.06 -1.87 16.72
CA PHE A 61 -15.77 -0.62 17.02
C PHE A 61 -16.83 -0.25 15.98
N ILE A 62 -16.48 -0.22 14.69
CA ILE A 62 -17.46 0.14 13.64
C ILE A 62 -18.58 -0.90 13.56
N SER A 63 -18.25 -2.18 13.75
CA SER A 63 -19.22 -3.28 13.68
C SER A 63 -20.22 -3.27 14.84
N GLU A 64 -19.82 -2.78 16.01
CA GLU A 64 -20.65 -2.69 17.21
C GLU A 64 -21.43 -1.37 17.31
N MET A 65 -21.08 -0.36 16.51
CA MET A 65 -21.71 0.95 16.55
C MET A 65 -23.18 0.86 16.11
N LYS A 66 -24.09 1.46 16.91
CA LYS A 66 -25.52 1.49 16.60
C LYS A 66 -25.78 2.13 15.22
N PRO A 67 -26.69 1.59 14.39
CA PRO A 67 -26.90 2.06 13.02
C PRO A 67 -27.24 3.55 12.94
N GLU A 68 -28.06 4.06 13.86
CA GLU A 68 -28.49 5.46 13.88
C GLU A 68 -27.31 6.39 14.19
N ARG A 69 -26.42 5.96 15.11
CA ARG A 69 -25.21 6.71 15.44
C ARG A 69 -24.22 6.69 14.29
N LEU A 70 -24.05 5.54 13.65
CA LEU A 70 -23.15 5.39 12.51
C LEU A 70 -23.62 6.26 11.34
N GLN A 71 -24.92 6.23 11.03
CA GLN A 71 -25.54 7.08 10.02
C GLN A 71 -25.34 8.57 10.33
N MET A 72 -25.62 9.00 11.56
CA MET A 72 -25.43 10.39 11.98
C MET A 72 -23.96 10.82 11.86
N CYS A 73 -23.04 10.00 12.36
CA CYS A 73 -21.60 10.27 12.28
C CYS A 73 -21.12 10.38 10.84
N PHE A 74 -21.52 9.45 9.97
CA PHE A 74 -21.07 9.45 8.58
C PHE A 74 -21.70 10.60 7.80
N LYS A 75 -22.98 10.92 8.03
CA LYS A 75 -23.62 12.07 7.38
C LYS A 75 -22.91 13.39 7.68
N GLU A 76 -22.46 13.58 8.92
CA GLU A 76 -21.72 14.79 9.33
C GLU A 76 -20.26 14.79 8.86
N HIS A 77 -19.61 13.62 8.79
CA HIS A 77 -18.15 13.50 8.60
C HIS A 77 -17.71 12.83 7.30
N VAL A 78 -18.63 12.48 6.39
CA VAL A 78 -18.31 11.78 5.13
C VAL A 78 -17.30 12.54 4.29
N HIS A 79 -17.39 13.87 4.24
CA HIS A 79 -16.46 14.70 3.47
C HIS A 79 -15.04 14.65 4.06
N SER A 80 -14.92 14.73 5.39
CA SER A 80 -13.65 14.60 6.09
C SER A 80 -13.04 13.21 5.90
N LEU A 81 -13.85 12.16 5.93
CA LEU A 81 -13.41 10.79 5.65
C LEU A 81 -12.97 10.63 4.18
N ASP A 82 -13.67 11.26 3.23
CA ASP A 82 -13.30 11.25 1.82
C ASP A 82 -11.91 11.86 1.59
N ILE A 83 -11.68 13.04 2.18
CA ILE A 83 -10.37 13.70 2.19
C ILE A 83 -9.32 12.82 2.88
N ALA A 84 -9.68 12.10 3.94
CA ALA A 84 -8.79 11.21 4.67
C ALA A 84 -8.28 10.05 3.84
N PHE A 85 -9.18 9.34 3.17
CA PHE A 85 -8.80 8.29 2.25
C PHE A 85 -7.95 8.83 1.10
N LYS A 86 -8.32 9.98 0.51
CA LYS A 86 -7.54 10.62 -0.55
C LYS A 86 -6.14 11.01 -0.10
N SER A 87 -6.02 11.62 1.08
CA SER A 87 -4.75 12.07 1.66
C SER A 87 -3.86 10.89 2.01
N LEU A 88 -4.41 9.85 2.63
CA LEU A 88 -3.68 8.61 2.95
C LEU A 88 -3.22 7.90 1.67
N SER A 89 -4.06 7.84 0.64
CA SER A 89 -3.71 7.26 -0.67
C SER A 89 -2.51 7.98 -1.30
N ARG A 90 -2.50 9.33 -1.25
CA ARG A 90 -1.37 10.14 -1.72
C ARG A 90 -0.09 9.84 -0.96
N ILE A 91 -0.15 9.81 0.37
CA ILE A 91 1.02 9.49 1.20
C ILE A 91 1.52 8.08 0.88
N ASN A 92 0.62 7.09 0.81
CA ASN A 92 0.97 5.70 0.50
C ASN A 92 1.65 5.51 -0.86
N ASN A 93 1.35 6.37 -1.83
CA ASN A 93 1.95 6.34 -3.16
C ASN A 93 3.36 6.98 -3.23
N GLU A 94 3.87 7.54 -2.13
CA GLU A 94 5.23 8.07 -2.09
C GLU A 94 6.29 6.94 -2.04
N ASN A 95 7.40 7.12 -2.75
CA ASN A 95 8.38 6.03 -2.98
C ASN A 95 9.36 5.79 -1.82
N PHE A 96 9.25 6.54 -0.72
CA PHE A 96 10.24 6.52 0.36
C PHE A 96 9.91 5.52 1.48
N HIS A 97 8.78 4.82 1.42
CA HIS A 97 8.29 3.95 2.50
C HIS A 97 9.11 2.67 2.73
N ASP A 98 9.75 2.13 1.69
CA ASP A 98 10.54 0.89 1.77
C ASP A 98 12.01 1.14 1.42
N THR A 99 12.61 2.14 2.06
CA THR A 99 14.01 2.51 1.86
C THR A 99 14.84 2.23 3.11
N PHE A 100 16.16 2.17 2.95
CA PHE A 100 17.08 2.14 4.09
C PHE A 100 17.16 3.50 4.76
N HIS A 101 17.57 3.52 6.03
CA HIS A 101 18.00 4.76 6.65
C HIS A 101 19.16 5.39 5.85
N PRO A 102 19.14 6.70 5.61
CA PRO A 102 20.29 7.40 5.06
C PRO A 102 21.51 7.21 5.96
N ASN A 103 22.65 6.88 5.35
CA ASN A 103 23.91 6.67 6.09
C ASN A 103 24.60 8.01 6.40
N ASP A 104 24.52 8.96 5.47
CA ASP A 104 25.08 10.29 5.60
C ASP A 104 24.18 11.18 6.48
N GLU A 105 24.80 12.05 7.27
CA GLU A 105 24.10 12.94 8.20
C GLU A 105 23.25 13.98 7.48
N ILE A 106 23.77 14.62 6.43
CA ILE A 106 23.05 15.63 5.66
C ILE A 106 21.87 14.98 4.95
N ASP A 107 22.07 13.81 4.35
CA ASP A 107 20.98 13.06 3.71
C ASP A 107 19.92 12.62 4.73
N ARG A 108 20.33 12.27 5.96
CA ARG A 108 19.40 11.94 7.05
C ARG A 108 18.55 13.13 7.46
N ILE A 109 19.16 14.30 7.68
CA ILE A 109 18.44 15.54 8.01
C ILE A 109 17.47 15.89 6.90
N ARG A 110 17.93 15.92 5.64
CA ARG A 110 17.08 16.20 4.46
C ARG A 110 15.94 15.21 4.31
N PHE A 111 16.19 13.93 4.59
CA PHE A 111 15.16 12.91 4.54
C PHE A 111 14.08 13.14 5.58
N ILE A 112 14.48 13.45 6.82
CA ILE A 112 13.55 13.70 7.91
C ILE A 112 12.73 14.96 7.66
N ASP A 113 13.39 16.07 7.33
CA ASP A 113 12.74 17.35 7.08
C ASP A 113 11.76 17.28 5.89
N ARG A 114 12.22 16.80 4.72
CA ARG A 114 11.43 16.83 3.48
C ARG A 114 10.35 15.76 3.39
N TYR A 115 10.59 14.58 3.95
CA TYR A 115 9.66 13.46 3.81
C TYR A 115 8.96 13.12 5.12
N ILE A 116 9.68 13.02 6.23
CA ILE A 116 9.12 12.51 7.48
C ILE A 116 8.28 13.56 8.18
N HIS A 117 8.83 14.74 8.49
CA HIS A 117 8.09 15.82 9.17
C HIS A 117 6.92 16.31 8.32
N HIS A 118 7.17 16.58 7.04
CA HIS A 118 6.13 16.99 6.10
C HIS A 118 4.96 15.99 6.04
N ASN A 119 5.24 14.70 5.87
CA ASN A 119 4.18 13.70 5.79
C ASN A 119 3.58 13.35 7.15
N TYR A 120 4.31 13.49 8.27
CA TYR A 120 3.76 13.29 9.61
C TYR A 120 2.66 14.31 9.90
N GLN A 121 2.91 15.59 9.62
CA GLN A 121 1.88 16.62 9.78
C GLN A 121 0.69 16.39 8.84
N ARG A 122 0.95 16.13 7.55
CA ARG A 122 -0.12 15.82 6.57
C ARG A 122 -0.93 14.59 6.94
N LEU A 123 -0.31 13.57 7.54
CA LEU A 123 -0.99 12.37 7.97
C LEU A 123 -1.91 12.66 9.17
N ILE A 124 -1.43 13.44 10.15
CA ILE A 124 -2.22 13.82 11.32
C ILE A 124 -3.45 14.62 10.91
N GLU A 125 -3.24 15.67 10.12
CA GLU A 125 -4.29 16.63 9.76
C GLU A 125 -5.19 16.10 8.66
N GLY A 126 -4.59 15.42 7.68
CA GLY A 126 -5.28 14.97 6.48
C GLY A 126 -6.01 13.66 6.63
N ALA A 127 -5.58 12.74 7.52
CA ALA A 127 -6.18 11.41 7.62
C ALA A 127 -6.50 10.96 9.05
N TYR A 128 -5.51 11.01 9.93
CA TYR A 128 -5.61 10.46 11.29
C TYR A 128 -6.77 11.09 12.08
N HIS A 129 -6.89 12.42 12.06
CA HIS A 129 -7.97 13.13 12.76
C HIS A 129 -9.35 12.65 12.32
N ALA A 130 -9.59 12.54 11.01
CA ALA A 130 -10.86 12.08 10.47
C ALA A 130 -11.17 10.62 10.85
N PHE A 131 -10.16 9.76 10.96
CA PHE A 131 -10.37 8.37 11.38
C PHE A 131 -10.64 8.21 12.88
N ILE A 132 -10.03 9.03 13.75
CA ILE A 132 -10.31 8.94 15.19
C ILE A 132 -11.59 9.65 15.63
N TYR A 133 -12.11 10.54 14.78
CA TYR A 133 -13.31 11.30 15.09
C TYR A 133 -14.54 10.40 15.35
N PRO A 134 -14.87 9.39 14.51
CA PRO A 134 -16.00 8.49 14.76
C PRO A 134 -15.98 7.82 16.13
N ILE A 135 -14.80 7.38 16.59
CA ILE A 135 -14.62 6.80 17.94
C ILE A 135 -14.95 7.84 19.00
N THR A 136 -14.35 9.03 18.86
CA THR A 136 -14.56 10.14 19.80
C THR A 136 -16.03 10.53 19.87
N PHE A 137 -16.69 10.60 18.73
CA PHE A 137 -18.10 10.92 18.59
C PHE A 137 -18.98 9.92 19.35
N ASP A 138 -18.78 8.62 19.14
CA ASP A 138 -19.57 7.59 19.80
C ASP A 138 -19.36 7.58 21.33
N ILE A 139 -18.12 7.75 21.78
CA ILE A 139 -17.79 7.85 23.22
C ILE A 139 -18.47 9.06 23.84
N LEU A 140 -18.39 10.24 23.22
CA LEU A 140 -18.98 11.46 23.76
C LEU A 140 -20.51 11.40 23.76
N LYS A 141 -21.12 10.90 22.68
CA LYS A 141 -22.57 10.71 22.61
C LYS A 141 -23.08 9.67 23.59
N SER A 142 -22.32 8.62 23.88
CA SER A 142 -22.67 7.64 24.92
C SER A 142 -22.65 8.24 26.33
N ASN A 143 -21.98 9.37 26.52
CA ASN A 143 -21.87 10.06 27.81
C ASN A 143 -22.65 11.39 27.82
N ASP A 144 -23.56 11.62 26.88
CA ASP A 144 -24.34 12.86 26.71
C ASP A 144 -23.49 14.15 26.66
N LYS A 145 -22.27 14.05 26.11
CA LYS A 145 -21.36 15.20 25.95
C LYS A 145 -21.46 15.82 24.56
N LYS A 146 -21.14 17.11 24.48
CA LYS A 146 -21.06 17.86 23.23
C LYS A 146 -19.92 17.32 22.33
N THR A 147 -20.14 17.34 21.02
CA THR A 147 -19.23 16.80 19.99
C THR A 147 -18.67 17.88 19.04
N GLU A 148 -19.00 19.15 19.32
CA GLU A 148 -18.64 20.31 18.50
C GLU A 148 -17.18 20.74 18.71
N ASN A 149 -16.54 21.24 17.63
CA ASN A 149 -15.20 21.83 17.64
C ASN A 149 -14.09 20.94 18.23
N MET A 150 -14.21 19.62 18.06
CA MET A 150 -13.17 18.68 18.45
C MET A 150 -12.01 18.77 17.47
N ASN A 151 -10.86 19.25 17.94
CA ASN A 151 -9.61 19.17 17.20
C ASN A 151 -8.91 17.83 17.47
N VAL A 152 -7.87 17.53 16.69
CA VAL A 152 -7.12 16.28 16.81
C VAL A 152 -6.56 16.05 18.22
N PHE A 153 -6.14 17.10 18.94
CA PHE A 153 -5.65 16.97 20.30
C PHE A 153 -6.76 16.54 21.27
N ASN A 154 -7.94 17.16 21.19
CA ASN A 154 -9.09 16.83 22.01
C ASN A 154 -9.56 15.39 21.76
N CYS A 155 -9.60 14.96 20.50
CA CYS A 155 -9.90 13.58 20.14
C CYS A 155 -8.90 12.60 20.78
N ASN A 156 -7.60 12.87 20.66
CA ASN A 156 -6.57 12.02 21.27
C ASN A 156 -6.71 11.92 22.79
N GLN A 157 -7.04 13.01 23.49
CA GLN A 157 -7.27 12.96 24.94
C GLN A 157 -8.45 12.07 25.33
N VAL A 158 -9.47 11.94 24.48
CA VAL A 158 -10.58 11.00 24.71
C VAL A 158 -10.11 9.57 24.50
N LEU A 159 -9.36 9.31 23.43
CA LEU A 159 -8.83 7.98 23.11
C LEU A 159 -7.83 7.48 24.18
N GLU A 160 -6.93 8.35 24.67
CA GLU A 160 -5.95 8.01 25.71
C GLU A 160 -6.59 7.57 27.03
N LYS A 161 -7.78 8.09 27.35
CA LYS A 161 -8.55 7.72 28.54
C LYS A 161 -9.33 6.42 28.38
N SER A 162 -9.45 5.92 27.15
CA SER A 162 -10.14 4.67 26.87
C SER A 162 -9.14 3.51 26.88
N GLU A 163 -9.40 2.50 27.71
CA GLU A 163 -8.60 1.27 27.73
C GLU A 163 -8.59 0.60 26.34
N LYS A 164 -9.76 0.50 25.69
CA LYS A 164 -9.93 -0.11 24.36
C LYS A 164 -9.21 0.67 23.25
N PHE A 165 -9.23 2.02 23.28
CA PHE A 165 -8.76 2.84 22.15
C PHE A 165 -7.40 3.52 22.36
N SER A 166 -6.78 3.41 23.54
CA SER A 166 -5.46 3.99 23.84
C SER A 166 -4.35 3.57 22.86
N ILE A 167 -4.45 2.37 22.29
CA ILE A 167 -3.48 1.89 21.29
C ILE A 167 -3.46 2.76 20.02
N ILE A 168 -4.58 3.40 19.67
CA ILE A 168 -4.74 4.25 18.48
C ILE A 168 -4.03 5.60 18.65
N SER A 169 -3.95 6.13 19.88
CA SER A 169 -3.31 7.42 20.20
C SER A 169 -1.79 7.33 20.39
N LYS A 170 -1.25 6.12 20.57
CA LYS A 170 0.15 5.86 20.93
C LYS A 170 1.22 6.59 20.10
N PHE A 171 0.98 6.82 18.81
CA PHE A 171 1.95 7.42 17.88
C PHE A 171 1.60 8.85 17.44
N TYR A 172 0.55 9.44 18.03
CA TYR A 172 0.31 10.86 17.96
C TYR A 172 1.12 11.57 19.05
N ASP A 173 1.94 12.53 18.65
CA ASP A 173 2.77 13.30 19.56
C ASP A 173 2.49 14.79 19.38
N HIS A 174 1.77 15.36 20.34
CA HIS A 174 1.35 16.75 20.27
C HIS A 174 2.52 17.74 20.21
N ASP A 175 3.59 17.47 20.98
CA ASP A 175 4.75 18.37 21.06
C ASP A 175 5.54 18.33 19.75
N VAL A 176 5.76 17.13 19.19
CA VAL A 176 6.40 16.97 17.87
C VAL A 176 5.57 17.61 16.78
N ARG A 177 4.25 17.35 16.74
CA ARG A 177 3.36 17.93 15.72
C ARG A 177 3.36 19.45 15.76
N ASN A 178 3.25 20.06 16.95
CA ASN A 178 3.23 21.52 17.04
C ASN A 178 4.58 22.14 16.69
N ALA A 179 5.69 21.53 17.13
CA ALA A 179 7.02 22.00 16.75
C ALA A 179 7.22 21.98 15.23
N ILE A 180 6.76 20.92 14.54
CA ILE A 180 6.78 20.85 13.08
C ILE A 180 5.92 21.96 12.45
N ALA A 181 4.70 22.14 12.93
CA ALA A 181 3.78 23.14 12.39
C ALA A 181 4.29 24.59 12.54
N HIS A 182 5.07 24.86 13.59
CA HIS A 182 5.65 26.19 13.85
C HIS A 182 7.10 26.34 13.39
N ASN A 183 7.67 25.30 12.76
CA ASN A 183 9.08 25.25 12.34
C ASN A 183 10.09 25.43 13.50
N ASP A 184 9.70 24.98 14.70
CA ASP A 184 10.48 25.04 15.94
C ASP A 184 11.31 23.75 16.15
N ILE A 185 12.13 23.43 15.16
CA ILE A 185 12.92 22.19 15.09
C ILE A 185 14.42 22.52 15.08
N GLU A 186 15.19 21.83 15.92
CA GLU A 186 16.65 21.91 15.95
C GLU A 186 17.25 20.52 15.73
N PHE A 187 18.05 20.38 14.67
CA PHE A 187 18.77 19.14 14.36
C PHE A 187 20.09 19.08 15.13
N LEU A 188 20.29 18.00 15.88
CA LEU A 188 21.55 17.63 16.54
C LEU A 188 22.18 16.44 15.79
N GLU A 189 23.39 16.02 16.17
CA GLU A 189 24.15 14.98 15.45
C GLU A 189 23.33 13.70 15.17
N LYS A 190 22.63 13.18 16.20
CA LYS A 190 21.77 11.99 16.09
C LYS A 190 20.33 12.23 16.51
N ASP A 191 20.09 13.34 17.19
CA ASP A 191 18.82 13.66 17.82
C ASP A 191 18.18 14.88 17.17
N ILE A 192 16.89 15.04 17.44
CA ILE A 192 16.08 16.16 16.95
C ILE A 192 15.35 16.72 18.16
N LYS A 193 15.51 18.01 18.37
CA LYS A 193 14.89 18.75 19.45
C LYS A 193 13.70 19.52 18.92
N TYR A 194 12.53 19.18 19.45
CA TYR A 194 11.24 19.79 19.17
C TYR A 194 10.89 20.74 20.30
N ARG A 195 10.67 22.02 19.98
CA ARG A 195 10.26 23.02 20.98
C ARG A 195 8.78 23.33 20.80
N ASN A 196 8.01 23.23 21.88
CA ASN A 196 6.60 23.60 21.92
C ASN A 196 6.36 24.50 23.13
N ARG A 197 6.32 25.82 22.90
CA ARG A 197 6.22 26.83 23.95
C ARG A 197 7.30 26.64 25.03
N LYS A 198 6.94 26.13 26.20
CA LYS A 198 7.85 25.88 27.34
C LYS A 198 8.38 24.43 27.40
N LYS A 199 7.86 23.52 26.57
CA LYS A 199 8.26 22.11 26.56
C LYS A 199 9.31 21.86 25.48
N VAL A 200 10.27 21.01 25.82
CA VAL A 200 11.31 20.54 24.91
C VAL A 200 11.26 19.03 24.89
N LYS A 201 11.16 18.46 23.70
CA LYS A 201 11.20 17.01 23.48
C LYS A 201 12.36 16.68 22.55
N VAL A 202 13.19 15.73 22.95
CA VAL A 202 14.34 15.28 22.15
C VAL A 202 14.08 13.85 21.71
N LEU A 203 14.11 13.59 20.41
CA LEU A 203 13.97 12.25 19.85
C LEU A 203 15.15 11.93 18.97
N HIS A 204 15.67 10.72 19.09
CA HIS A 204 16.63 10.19 18.14
C HIS A 204 16.03 10.16 16.72
N SER A 205 16.86 10.36 15.70
CA SER A 205 16.46 10.38 14.28
C SER A 205 15.66 9.13 13.88
N ARG A 206 16.09 7.95 14.36
CA ARG A 206 15.36 6.68 14.13
C ARG A 206 13.99 6.67 14.81
N SER A 207 13.89 7.24 16.01
CA SER A 207 12.63 7.32 16.76
C SER A 207 11.64 8.24 16.06
N THR A 208 12.11 9.35 15.46
CA THR A 208 11.28 10.24 14.64
C THR A 208 10.72 9.51 13.40
N ILE A 209 11.56 8.75 12.69
CA ILE A 209 11.11 7.95 11.53
C ILE A 209 10.10 6.88 11.96
N ASN A 210 10.38 6.19 13.07
CA ASN A 210 9.48 5.17 13.61
C ASN A 210 8.14 5.77 14.07
N LEU A 211 8.14 6.96 14.66
CA LEU A 211 6.92 7.67 15.05
C LEU A 211 6.01 7.89 13.83
N PHE A 212 6.58 8.33 12.70
CA PHE A 212 5.86 8.45 11.43
C PHE A 212 5.40 7.11 10.88
N ASP A 213 6.30 6.13 10.73
CA ASP A 213 5.97 4.84 10.14
C ASP A 213 4.84 4.14 10.91
N LYS A 214 4.87 4.21 12.25
CA LYS A 214 3.85 3.59 13.09
C LYS A 214 2.52 4.35 13.05
N LEU A 215 2.53 5.69 12.98
CA LEU A 215 1.29 6.45 12.76
C LEU A 215 0.67 6.11 11.38
N LEU A 216 1.50 5.93 10.36
CA LEU A 216 1.06 5.51 9.03
C LEU A 216 0.46 4.11 9.05
N ASP A 217 1.08 3.18 9.79
CA ASP A 217 0.56 1.83 9.99
C ASP A 217 -0.79 1.84 10.73
N THR A 218 -0.96 2.71 11.72
CA THR A 218 -2.24 2.94 12.42
C THR A 218 -3.30 3.50 11.46
N CYS A 219 -2.97 4.51 10.65
CA CYS A 219 -3.92 5.06 9.67
C CYS A 219 -4.32 4.05 8.60
N ASN A 220 -3.36 3.28 8.09
CA ASN A 220 -3.63 2.20 7.15
C ASN A 220 -4.51 1.10 7.77
N ALA A 221 -4.33 0.79 9.06
CA ALA A 221 -5.16 -0.17 9.76
C ALA A 221 -6.62 0.30 9.89
N MET A 222 -6.84 1.56 10.28
CA MET A 222 -8.20 2.14 10.36
C MET A 222 -8.86 2.24 8.99
N ALA A 223 -8.12 2.67 7.96
CA ALA A 223 -8.60 2.69 6.59
C ALA A 223 -8.95 1.28 6.08
N PHE A 224 -8.15 0.27 6.42
CA PHE A 224 -8.42 -1.12 6.06
C PHE A 224 -9.68 -1.65 6.76
N ALA A 225 -9.84 -1.39 8.05
CA ALA A 225 -11.01 -1.78 8.82
C ALA A 225 -12.28 -1.15 8.25
N LEU A 226 -12.28 0.15 8.00
CA LEU A 226 -13.42 0.88 7.44
C LEU A 226 -13.78 0.40 6.03
N LYS A 227 -12.79 0.21 5.15
CA LYS A 227 -13.02 -0.38 3.82
C LYS A 227 -13.60 -1.78 3.91
N THR A 228 -13.04 -2.61 4.78
CA THR A 228 -13.51 -3.99 4.96
C THR A 228 -14.97 -3.96 5.38
N PHE A 229 -15.31 -3.19 6.42
CA PHE A 229 -16.68 -3.04 6.91
C PHE A 229 -17.64 -2.58 5.82
N VAL A 230 -17.27 -1.54 5.06
CA VAL A 230 -18.12 -0.99 3.99
C VAL A 230 -18.34 -2.01 2.87
N LEU A 231 -17.27 -2.67 2.43
CA LEU A 231 -17.33 -3.59 1.31
C LEU A 231 -18.01 -4.92 1.69
N THR A 232 -17.90 -5.37 2.94
CA THR A 232 -18.59 -6.58 3.42
C THR A 232 -20.07 -6.34 3.72
N ASN A 233 -20.44 -5.18 4.26
CA ASN A 233 -21.78 -4.90 4.81
C ASN A 233 -22.65 -3.97 3.93
N ASN A 234 -22.55 -4.08 2.60
CA ASN A 234 -23.29 -3.23 1.67
C ASN A 234 -24.81 -3.22 1.88
N GLU A 235 -25.44 -4.36 2.17
CA GLU A 235 -26.89 -4.44 2.44
C GLU A 235 -27.26 -3.61 3.66
N PHE A 236 -26.57 -3.83 4.78
CA PHE A 236 -26.73 -3.03 6.00
C PHE A 236 -26.54 -1.52 5.76
N ILE A 237 -25.54 -1.14 4.94
CA ILE A 237 -25.31 0.26 4.60
C ILE A 237 -26.47 0.87 3.81
N GLN A 238 -27.01 0.12 2.84
CA GLN A 238 -28.13 0.56 2.03
C GLN A 238 -29.41 0.67 2.85
N GLU A 239 -29.73 -0.35 3.65
CA GLU A 239 -30.91 -0.38 4.53
C GLU A 239 -30.93 0.77 5.53
N ASN A 240 -29.76 1.14 6.06
CA ASN A 240 -29.63 2.22 7.04
C ASN A 240 -29.27 3.57 6.41
N ASN A 241 -29.27 3.69 5.08
CA ASN A 241 -28.96 4.91 4.33
C ASN A 241 -27.67 5.60 4.84
N ILE A 242 -26.60 4.82 5.03
CA ILE A 242 -25.30 5.31 5.51
C ILE A 242 -24.50 5.83 4.30
N GLN A 243 -24.04 7.07 4.36
CA GLN A 243 -23.26 7.68 3.27
C GLN A 243 -21.82 7.17 3.28
N ILE A 244 -21.39 6.49 2.22
CA ILE A 244 -20.02 5.98 2.09
C ILE A 244 -19.08 7.08 1.55
N PRO A 245 -17.87 7.25 2.11
CA PRO A 245 -16.84 8.09 1.51
C PRO A 245 -16.53 7.67 0.07
N LYS A 246 -16.69 8.58 -0.88
CA LYS A 246 -16.59 8.30 -2.33
C LYS A 246 -15.22 7.74 -2.70
N TRP A 247 -14.15 8.17 -2.03
CA TRP A 247 -12.80 7.72 -2.30
C TRP A 247 -12.59 6.23 -2.00
N ILE A 248 -13.38 5.62 -1.11
CA ILE A 248 -13.39 4.15 -0.93
C ILE A 248 -13.79 3.48 -2.26
N ILE A 249 -14.79 4.04 -2.94
CA ILE A 249 -15.28 3.55 -4.24
C ILE A 249 -14.24 3.82 -5.34
N VAL A 250 -13.62 5.01 -5.34
CA VAL A 250 -12.54 5.35 -6.29
C VAL A 250 -11.38 4.35 -6.19
N GLU A 251 -10.97 4.00 -4.97
CA GLU A 251 -9.91 3.01 -4.75
C GLU A 251 -10.29 1.59 -5.17
N GLU A 252 -11.58 1.30 -5.34
CA GLU A 252 -12.08 0.07 -5.95
C GLU A 252 -12.11 0.14 -7.49
N ILE A 253 -12.46 1.29 -8.06
CA ILE A 253 -12.46 1.50 -9.51
C ILE A 253 -11.06 1.39 -10.10
N ILE A 254 -10.05 2.01 -9.45
CA ILE A 254 -8.69 2.14 -10.00
C ILE A 254 -8.05 0.77 -10.33
N PRO A 255 -8.05 -0.25 -9.44
CA PRO A 255 -7.56 -1.59 -9.75
C PRO A 255 -8.29 -2.31 -10.88
N ASN A 256 -9.55 -1.94 -11.16
CA ASN A 256 -10.35 -2.48 -12.24
C ASN A 256 -10.01 -1.85 -13.61
N LEU A 257 -9.37 -0.67 -13.61
CA LEU A 257 -9.05 0.08 -14.82
C LEU A 257 -7.56 0.10 -15.19
N ASN A 258 -6.68 0.06 -14.19
CA ASN A 258 -5.27 0.32 -14.42
C ASN A 258 -4.55 -0.85 -15.09
N THR A 259 -4.01 -0.58 -16.28
CA THR A 259 -3.15 -1.48 -17.05
C THR A 259 -1.73 -0.90 -17.16
N TYR A 260 -0.84 -1.59 -17.90
CA TYR A 260 0.49 -1.04 -18.20
C TYR A 260 0.42 0.23 -19.06
N GLU A 261 -0.59 0.35 -19.93
CA GLU A 261 -0.64 1.40 -20.94
C GLU A 261 -1.70 2.47 -20.68
N TRP A 262 -2.63 2.21 -19.74
CA TRP A 262 -3.70 3.12 -19.33
C TRP A 262 -3.79 3.16 -17.81
N ARG A 263 -3.75 4.35 -17.21
CA ARG A 263 -3.85 4.56 -15.76
C ARG A 263 -4.79 5.71 -15.45
N VAL A 264 -5.77 5.46 -14.60
CA VAL A 264 -6.55 6.50 -13.90
C VAL A 264 -5.74 6.93 -12.67
N GLU A 265 -5.58 8.23 -12.51
CA GLU A 265 -4.81 8.85 -11.41
C GLU A 265 -5.72 9.53 -10.39
N ASP A 266 -6.76 10.23 -10.84
CA ASP A 266 -7.66 10.96 -9.94
C ASP A 266 -9.05 11.10 -10.59
N ILE A 267 -10.07 11.32 -9.75
CA ILE A 267 -11.46 11.52 -10.15
C ILE A 267 -11.99 12.72 -9.35
N PHE A 268 -12.62 13.67 -10.03
CA PHE A 268 -13.17 14.88 -9.42
C PHE A 268 -14.58 15.18 -9.90
N GLU A 269 -15.37 15.74 -9.01
CA GLU A 269 -16.67 16.31 -9.35
C GLU A 269 -16.50 17.73 -9.84
N SER A 270 -17.30 18.10 -10.83
CA SER A 270 -17.35 19.42 -11.41
C SER A 270 -18.78 19.70 -11.87
N THR A 271 -19.06 20.96 -12.13
CA THR A 271 -20.34 21.40 -12.69
C THR A 271 -20.02 22.11 -14.00
N LEU A 272 -20.73 21.72 -15.05
CA LEU A 272 -20.63 22.38 -16.35
C LEU A 272 -21.23 23.79 -16.28
N PRO A 273 -20.87 24.69 -17.22
CA PRO A 273 -21.47 26.03 -17.31
C PRO A 273 -22.99 26.01 -17.45
N ASP A 274 -23.57 24.93 -17.99
CA ASP A 274 -25.02 24.73 -18.14
C ASP A 274 -25.70 24.15 -16.89
N GLY A 275 -24.97 23.99 -15.78
CA GLY A 275 -25.49 23.49 -14.50
C GLY A 275 -25.51 21.97 -14.37
N ARG A 276 -25.18 21.21 -15.43
CA ARG A 276 -25.11 19.75 -15.36
C ARG A 276 -23.95 19.27 -14.49
N ASN A 277 -24.16 18.18 -13.75
CA ASN A 277 -23.11 17.59 -12.93
C ASN A 277 -22.16 16.72 -13.79
N GLN A 278 -20.87 16.84 -13.55
CA GLN A 278 -19.83 16.17 -14.32
C GLN A 278 -18.85 15.46 -13.40
N LEU A 279 -18.45 14.26 -13.79
CA LEU A 279 -17.33 13.55 -13.18
C LEU A 279 -16.14 13.60 -14.13
N ILE A 280 -15.05 14.24 -13.71
CA ILE A 280 -13.78 14.34 -14.44
C ILE A 280 -12.86 13.21 -14.00
N ILE A 281 -12.40 12.41 -14.96
CA ILE A 281 -11.50 11.29 -14.77
C ILE A 281 -10.15 11.66 -15.37
N TYR A 282 -9.15 11.86 -14.52
CA TYR A 282 -7.79 12.15 -14.93
C TYR A 282 -6.97 10.87 -15.07
N GLY A 283 -6.18 10.78 -16.12
CA GLY A 283 -5.31 9.63 -16.32
C GLY A 283 -4.01 9.93 -17.07
N LYS A 284 -3.19 8.89 -17.15
CA LYS A 284 -2.01 8.84 -18.01
C LYS A 284 -2.11 7.64 -18.94
N ASN A 285 -1.64 7.81 -20.17
CA ASN A 285 -1.61 6.73 -21.12
C ASN A 285 -0.32 6.70 -21.95
N SER A 286 -0.04 5.55 -22.53
CA SER A 286 1.06 5.36 -23.46
C SER A 286 0.61 4.65 -24.74
N LEU A 287 -0.64 4.84 -25.12
CA LEU A 287 -1.26 4.19 -26.28
C LEU A 287 -0.68 4.72 -27.59
N LEU A 288 -0.78 3.92 -28.66
CA LEU A 288 -0.27 4.28 -30.00
C LEU A 288 -1.38 4.38 -31.05
N SER A 289 -2.63 4.07 -30.69
CA SER A 289 -3.73 4.11 -31.63
C SER A 289 -5.02 4.65 -31.04
N PHE A 290 -5.79 5.32 -31.89
CA PHE A 290 -7.10 5.84 -31.57
C PHE A 290 -8.05 4.75 -31.06
N ASN A 291 -8.09 3.58 -31.70
CA ASN A 291 -8.98 2.49 -31.29
C ASN A 291 -8.68 1.97 -29.89
N GLU A 292 -7.40 1.94 -29.49
CA GLU A 292 -7.03 1.58 -28.11
C GLU A 292 -7.51 2.65 -27.14
N ALA A 293 -7.29 3.94 -27.45
CA ALA A 293 -7.76 5.04 -26.62
C ALA A 293 -9.28 5.00 -26.45
N LEU A 294 -10.00 4.80 -27.56
CA LEU A 294 -11.45 4.64 -27.57
C LEU A 294 -11.90 3.47 -26.67
N PHE A 295 -11.28 2.30 -26.80
CA PHE A 295 -11.60 1.14 -25.98
C PHE A 295 -11.41 1.41 -24.49
N TYR A 296 -10.25 1.94 -24.10
CA TYR A 296 -9.96 2.22 -22.69
C TYR A 296 -10.82 3.35 -22.13
N SER A 297 -11.15 4.35 -22.94
CA SER A 297 -12.06 5.42 -22.55
C SER A 297 -13.47 4.89 -22.29
N PHE A 298 -14.04 4.09 -23.19
CA PHE A 298 -15.35 3.46 -22.97
C PHE A 298 -15.38 2.59 -21.72
N GLN A 299 -14.37 1.72 -21.57
CA GLN A 299 -14.25 0.86 -20.40
C GLN A 299 -14.17 1.69 -19.11
N THR A 300 -13.37 2.75 -19.11
CA THR A 300 -13.23 3.65 -17.98
C THR A 300 -14.58 4.27 -17.63
N THR A 301 -15.28 4.87 -18.59
CA THR A 301 -16.56 5.53 -18.32
C THR A 301 -17.66 4.54 -17.91
N ILE A 302 -17.71 3.34 -18.49
CA ILE A 302 -18.71 2.33 -18.14
C ILE A 302 -18.49 1.82 -16.71
N LEU A 303 -17.25 1.49 -16.35
CA LEU A 303 -16.95 1.04 -14.99
C LEU A 303 -17.13 2.18 -13.99
N THR A 304 -16.69 3.41 -14.31
CA THR A 304 -16.91 4.55 -13.42
C THR A 304 -18.40 4.87 -13.26
N GLU A 305 -19.24 4.80 -14.29
CA GLU A 305 -20.69 4.97 -14.14
C GLU A 305 -21.30 3.87 -13.27
N ARG A 306 -20.85 2.62 -13.43
CA ARG A 306 -21.33 1.50 -12.61
C ARG A 306 -21.05 1.70 -11.12
N PHE A 307 -19.88 2.20 -10.76
CA PHE A 307 -19.47 2.38 -9.36
C PHE A 307 -19.87 3.75 -8.79
N LEU A 308 -19.85 4.81 -9.61
CA LEU A 308 -20.17 6.20 -9.27
C LEU A 308 -21.25 6.72 -10.23
N SER A 309 -22.45 6.17 -10.13
CA SER A 309 -23.60 6.54 -10.97
C SER A 309 -24.19 7.90 -10.59
N GLY A 310 -24.95 8.52 -11.50
CA GLY A 310 -25.77 9.70 -11.21
C GLY A 310 -25.21 11.03 -11.73
N TYR A 311 -24.15 10.99 -12.54
CA TYR A 311 -23.63 12.17 -13.23
C TYR A 311 -24.24 12.28 -14.63
N ASP A 312 -24.55 13.50 -15.06
CA ASP A 312 -25.00 13.80 -16.41
C ASP A 312 -23.90 13.54 -17.43
N ARG A 313 -22.64 13.78 -17.04
CA ARG A 313 -21.47 13.64 -17.91
C ARG A 313 -20.28 12.99 -17.21
N TYR A 314 -19.64 12.05 -17.90
CA TYR A 314 -18.33 11.50 -17.54
C TYR A 314 -17.29 12.03 -18.52
N TYR A 315 -16.29 12.76 -18.04
CA TYR A 315 -15.27 13.39 -18.88
C TYR A 315 -13.90 12.80 -18.60
N ILE A 316 -13.25 12.29 -19.63
CA ILE A 316 -11.89 11.78 -19.51
C ILE A 316 -10.91 12.86 -19.97
N SER A 317 -9.88 13.09 -19.17
CA SER A 317 -8.71 13.89 -19.54
C SER A 317 -7.45 13.10 -19.24
N SER A 318 -6.66 12.79 -20.28
CA SER A 318 -5.51 11.91 -20.16
C SER A 318 -4.26 12.49 -20.80
N GLN A 319 -3.17 12.52 -20.03
CA GLN A 319 -1.85 12.87 -20.55
C GLN A 319 -1.23 11.66 -21.24
N SER A 320 -0.90 11.79 -22.52
CA SER A 320 -0.27 10.71 -23.27
C SER A 320 1.24 10.91 -23.41
N LYS A 321 2.01 9.82 -23.29
CA LYS A 321 3.43 9.81 -23.66
C LYS A 321 3.64 10.02 -25.16
N TYR A 322 2.72 9.52 -25.98
CA TYR A 322 2.87 9.45 -27.44
C TYR A 322 1.79 10.21 -28.20
N ALA A 323 0.95 11.02 -27.54
CA ALA A 323 -0.04 11.90 -28.15
C ALA A 323 -0.05 13.24 -27.38
N PRO A 324 -0.66 14.31 -27.92
CA PRO A 324 -1.12 15.45 -27.13
C PRO A 324 -2.12 15.01 -26.04
N ILE A 325 -2.58 15.96 -25.23
CA ILE A 325 -3.64 15.70 -24.23
C ILE A 325 -4.83 15.07 -24.94
N CYS A 326 -5.26 13.91 -24.42
CA CYS A 326 -6.41 13.18 -24.90
C CYS A 326 -7.61 13.52 -24.04
N PHE A 327 -8.76 13.80 -24.64
CA PHE A 327 -9.97 14.06 -23.88
C PHE A 327 -11.22 13.58 -24.60
N GLY A 328 -12.29 13.34 -23.86
CA GLY A 328 -13.58 12.94 -24.42
C GLY A 328 -14.71 13.03 -23.38
N GLY A 329 -15.88 13.46 -23.82
CA GLY A 329 -17.09 13.54 -23.01
C GLY A 329 -18.05 12.40 -23.30
N PHE A 330 -18.59 11.79 -22.25
CA PHE A 330 -19.48 10.64 -22.32
C PHE A 330 -20.78 10.96 -21.57
N ASN A 331 -21.92 10.72 -22.22
CA ASN A 331 -23.25 10.98 -21.67
C ASN A 331 -23.61 9.94 -20.61
N GLY A 332 -23.79 10.40 -19.37
CA GLY A 332 -24.07 9.54 -18.23
C GLY A 332 -25.46 8.92 -18.23
N LYS A 333 -26.48 9.59 -18.80
CA LYS A 333 -27.84 9.05 -18.91
C LYS A 333 -27.87 7.83 -19.82
N ILE A 334 -27.21 7.91 -20.97
CA ILE A 334 -27.14 6.79 -21.93
C ILE A 334 -26.31 5.63 -21.34
N LEU A 335 -25.25 5.92 -20.58
CA LEU A 335 -24.48 4.88 -19.87
C LEU A 335 -25.36 4.15 -18.84
N LYS A 336 -26.08 4.90 -18.00
CA LYS A 336 -26.99 4.37 -16.99
C LYS A 336 -28.09 3.51 -17.60
N GLU A 337 -28.76 4.01 -18.65
CA GLU A 337 -29.82 3.26 -19.33
C GLU A 337 -29.33 1.93 -19.91
N ASN A 338 -28.13 1.93 -20.52
CA ASN A 338 -27.53 0.71 -21.06
C ASN A 338 -27.17 -0.29 -19.96
N ARG A 339 -26.66 0.18 -18.81
CA ARG A 339 -26.39 -0.66 -17.64
C ARG A 339 -27.68 -1.29 -17.12
N GLU A 340 -28.75 -0.51 -16.93
CA GLU A 340 -30.03 -0.99 -16.38
C GLU A 340 -30.76 -1.95 -17.32
N LYS A 341 -30.68 -1.72 -18.63
CA LYS A 341 -31.27 -2.60 -19.65
C LYS A 341 -30.41 -3.83 -19.97
N GLY A 342 -29.19 -3.94 -19.40
CA GLY A 342 -28.22 -4.97 -19.76
C GLY A 342 -27.78 -4.92 -21.24
N ASN A 343 -27.94 -3.77 -21.89
CA ASN A 343 -27.68 -3.60 -23.31
C ASN A 343 -26.24 -3.11 -23.53
N LEU A 344 -25.47 -3.80 -24.37
CA LEU A 344 -24.09 -3.44 -24.73
C LEU A 344 -24.01 -2.46 -25.92
N ASN A 345 -25.13 -1.83 -26.30
CA ASN A 345 -25.21 -0.89 -27.41
C ASN A 345 -24.95 0.55 -26.95
N TYR A 346 -23.68 0.93 -26.92
CA TYR A 346 -23.23 2.26 -26.50
C TYR A 346 -23.29 3.32 -27.62
N LYS A 347 -24.20 3.19 -28.60
CA LYS A 347 -24.39 4.20 -29.65
C LYS A 347 -24.87 5.52 -29.03
N GLY A 348 -24.25 6.63 -29.41
CA GLY A 348 -24.60 7.97 -28.92
C GLY A 348 -24.05 8.32 -27.54
N VAL A 349 -23.27 7.43 -26.91
CA VAL A 349 -22.66 7.71 -25.59
C VAL A 349 -21.62 8.83 -25.66
N ILE A 350 -20.90 8.96 -26.78
CA ILE A 350 -19.90 10.03 -26.94
C ILE A 350 -20.65 11.34 -27.19
N GLU A 351 -20.60 12.24 -26.21
CA GLU A 351 -21.17 13.59 -26.29
C GLU A 351 -20.18 14.54 -26.99
N ASP A 352 -18.92 14.52 -26.57
CA ASP A 352 -17.82 15.28 -27.18
C ASP A 352 -16.82 14.34 -27.85
N VAL A 353 -16.37 14.70 -29.04
CA VAL A 353 -15.40 13.92 -29.84
C VAL A 353 -14.22 13.50 -28.96
N LEU A 354 -13.92 12.19 -28.94
CA LEU A 354 -12.70 11.70 -28.33
C LEU A 354 -11.51 12.22 -29.14
N PHE A 355 -10.75 13.15 -28.58
CA PHE A 355 -9.55 13.65 -29.23
C PHE A 355 -8.35 12.79 -28.85
N PHE A 356 -7.81 12.03 -29.82
CA PHE A 356 -6.54 11.31 -29.66
C PHE A 356 -5.79 11.23 -30.98
N VAL A 357 -4.64 11.91 -31.06
CA VAL A 357 -3.78 11.93 -32.26
C VAL A 357 -2.39 11.38 -31.90
N PRO A 358 -2.02 10.16 -32.31
CA PRO A 358 -0.71 9.62 -32.00
C PRO A 358 0.38 10.41 -32.74
N LYS A 359 1.42 10.84 -32.01
CA LYS A 359 2.63 11.50 -32.53
C LYS A 359 3.37 10.62 -33.55
N PHE A 360 3.28 9.29 -33.38
CA PHE A 360 3.96 8.32 -34.23
C PHE A 360 2.96 7.39 -34.91
N LYS A 361 2.93 7.40 -36.25
CA LYS A 361 2.20 6.40 -37.04
C LYS A 361 3.02 5.11 -37.10
N THR A 362 2.82 4.24 -36.10
CA THR A 362 3.52 2.95 -36.05
C THR A 362 2.81 1.89 -36.92
N PRO A 363 3.55 1.10 -37.72
CA PRO A 363 2.98 0.00 -38.48
C PRO A 363 2.21 -0.97 -37.59
N ARG A 364 1.15 -1.59 -38.14
CA ARG A 364 0.25 -2.51 -37.40
C ARG A 364 1.01 -3.65 -36.71
N PHE A 365 2.07 -4.15 -37.34
CA PHE A 365 2.90 -5.23 -36.81
C PHE A 365 3.63 -4.86 -35.51
N PHE A 366 4.25 -3.68 -35.43
CA PHE A 366 4.91 -3.22 -34.19
C PHE A 366 3.91 -3.03 -33.05
N ARG A 367 2.70 -2.55 -33.36
CA ARG A 367 1.60 -2.46 -32.38
C ARG A 367 1.15 -3.84 -31.91
N LEU A 368 1.12 -4.84 -32.78
CA LEU A 368 0.84 -6.22 -32.39
C LEU A 368 1.92 -6.79 -31.46
N LEU A 369 3.21 -6.68 -31.82
CA LEU A 369 4.32 -7.15 -30.98
C LEU A 369 4.32 -6.50 -29.60
N ARG A 370 4.07 -5.19 -29.55
CA ARG A 370 3.98 -4.43 -28.31
C ARG A 370 2.82 -4.93 -27.44
N ARG A 371 1.63 -5.14 -28.02
CA ARG A 371 0.48 -5.72 -27.30
C ARG A 371 0.81 -7.10 -26.76
N LEU A 372 1.36 -7.99 -27.58
CA LEU A 372 1.80 -9.32 -27.14
C LEU A 372 2.81 -9.24 -25.99
N TYR A 373 3.77 -8.32 -26.05
CA TYR A 373 4.72 -8.11 -24.96
C TYR A 373 4.04 -7.68 -23.66
N PHE A 374 3.13 -6.70 -23.69
CA PHE A 374 2.44 -6.23 -22.49
C PHE A 374 1.43 -7.23 -21.95
N THR A 375 0.64 -7.88 -22.80
CA THR A 375 -0.25 -9.00 -22.41
C THR A 375 0.58 -10.11 -21.75
N SER A 376 1.66 -10.55 -22.40
CA SER A 376 2.56 -11.57 -21.84
C SER A 376 3.15 -11.13 -20.52
N LYS A 377 3.64 -9.89 -20.40
CA LYS A 377 4.21 -9.36 -19.16
C LYS A 377 3.18 -9.32 -18.01
N THR A 378 1.91 -9.07 -18.33
CA THR A 378 0.81 -9.04 -17.34
C THR A 378 0.43 -10.47 -16.96
N GLU A 379 0.01 -11.28 -17.92
CA GLU A 379 -0.46 -12.63 -17.67
C GLU A 379 0.62 -13.55 -17.13
N PHE A 380 1.83 -13.54 -17.72
CA PHE A 380 2.91 -14.44 -17.30
C PHE A 380 3.34 -14.17 -15.86
N LYS A 381 3.37 -12.90 -15.44
CA LYS A 381 3.69 -12.54 -14.05
C LYS A 381 2.71 -13.20 -13.07
N TYR A 382 1.40 -13.08 -13.31
CA TYR A 382 0.39 -13.62 -12.40
C TYR A 382 0.20 -15.13 -12.55
N LYS A 383 0.23 -15.68 -13.77
CA LYS A 383 0.26 -17.15 -14.00
C LYS A 383 1.47 -17.81 -13.34
N TYR A 384 2.63 -17.15 -13.34
CA TYR A 384 3.82 -17.62 -12.61
C TYR A 384 3.62 -17.57 -11.10
N LEU A 385 3.08 -16.47 -10.56
CA LEU A 385 2.76 -16.34 -9.13
C LEU A 385 1.74 -17.38 -8.68
N PHE A 386 0.72 -17.67 -9.49
CA PHE A 386 -0.26 -18.73 -9.24
C PHE A 386 0.38 -20.12 -9.11
N ARG A 387 1.37 -20.42 -9.96
CA ARG A 387 2.04 -21.72 -9.98
C ARG A 387 3.09 -21.88 -8.89
N LYS A 388 3.60 -20.77 -8.32
CA LYS A 388 4.72 -20.81 -7.39
C LYS A 388 4.39 -20.12 -6.08
N LYS A 389 3.88 -20.90 -5.13
CA LYS A 389 3.86 -20.52 -3.72
C LYS A 389 5.30 -20.56 -3.21
N SER A 390 5.97 -19.41 -3.22
CA SER A 390 7.30 -19.29 -2.61
C SER A 390 7.11 -19.26 -1.10
N GLU A 391 7.78 -20.13 -0.37
CA GLU A 391 7.74 -20.15 1.11
C GLU A 391 8.62 -19.05 1.73
N TYR A 392 9.44 -18.39 0.91
CA TYR A 392 10.34 -17.31 1.33
C TYR A 392 10.60 -16.27 0.22
N GLN A 393 10.88 -15.03 0.61
CA GLN A 393 11.21 -13.91 -0.27
C GLN A 393 12.51 -13.23 0.17
N VAL A 394 13.42 -13.02 -0.79
CA VAL A 394 14.63 -12.21 -0.55
C VAL A 394 14.23 -10.73 -0.60
N ARG A 395 14.39 -10.02 0.51
CA ARG A 395 13.97 -8.61 0.66
C ARG A 395 15.07 -7.63 0.30
N TRP A 396 16.29 -7.90 0.75
CA TRP A 396 17.44 -7.08 0.40
C TRP A 396 18.68 -7.94 0.21
N THR A 397 19.63 -7.41 -0.57
CA THR A 397 20.94 -8.03 -0.79
C THR A 397 21.99 -6.94 -0.89
N GLU A 398 23.11 -7.16 -0.23
CA GLU A 398 24.33 -6.39 -0.41
C GLU A 398 25.42 -7.31 -0.91
N SER A 399 26.21 -6.82 -1.86
CA SER A 399 27.41 -7.54 -2.26
C SER A 399 28.57 -6.58 -2.48
N HIS A 400 29.74 -7.05 -2.08
CA HIS A 400 31.00 -6.36 -2.34
C HIS A 400 32.09 -7.38 -2.69
N ARG A 401 33.19 -6.85 -3.22
CA ARG A 401 34.35 -7.66 -3.59
C ARG A 401 35.24 -7.87 -2.37
N ASN A 402 35.75 -9.09 -2.20
CA ASN A 402 36.85 -9.38 -1.30
C ASN A 402 37.91 -10.21 -2.05
N VAL A 403 38.90 -9.51 -2.63
CA VAL A 403 39.93 -10.08 -3.52
C VAL A 403 39.30 -10.85 -4.70
N ASN A 404 39.37 -12.18 -4.73
CA ASN A 404 38.87 -13.01 -5.82
C ASN A 404 37.49 -13.63 -5.55
N HIS A 405 36.83 -13.18 -4.49
CA HIS A 405 35.53 -13.68 -4.07
C HIS A 405 34.53 -12.53 -3.88
N SER A 406 33.25 -12.84 -4.01
CA SER A 406 32.17 -11.95 -3.58
C SER A 406 31.73 -12.27 -2.16
N VAL A 407 31.50 -11.24 -1.36
CA VAL A 407 30.86 -11.32 -0.06
C VAL A 407 29.40 -10.89 -0.25
N VAL A 408 28.47 -11.72 0.20
CA VAL A 408 27.03 -11.45 0.06
C VAL A 408 26.37 -11.43 1.44
N LYS A 409 25.66 -10.35 1.73
CA LYS A 409 24.74 -10.25 2.88
C LYS A 409 23.32 -10.10 2.36
N ALA A 410 22.34 -10.68 3.03
CA ALA A 410 20.96 -10.57 2.58
C ALA A 410 19.95 -10.73 3.72
N GLY A 411 18.78 -10.14 3.54
CA GLY A 411 17.59 -10.41 4.36
C GLY A 411 16.57 -11.23 3.58
N VAL A 412 16.06 -12.27 4.21
CA VAL A 412 15.02 -13.16 3.69
C VAL A 412 13.87 -13.17 4.66
N VAL A 413 12.65 -13.04 4.17
CA VAL A 413 11.42 -13.14 4.96
C VAL A 413 10.71 -14.44 4.59
N LEU A 414 10.20 -15.15 5.58
CA LEU A 414 9.32 -16.30 5.36
C LEU A 414 7.92 -15.82 4.99
N THR A 415 7.33 -16.45 3.99
CA THR A 415 6.00 -16.10 3.46
C THR A 415 4.98 -17.22 3.63
N SER A 416 5.43 -18.42 4.04
CA SER A 416 4.53 -19.53 4.38
C SER A 416 4.11 -19.46 5.84
N ILE A 417 2.82 -19.70 6.08
CA ILE A 417 2.22 -19.79 7.42
C ILE A 417 1.94 -21.27 7.77
N ASP A 418 1.98 -22.16 6.79
CA ASP A 418 1.44 -23.53 6.94
C ASP A 418 2.46 -24.53 7.51
N LYS A 419 3.71 -24.11 7.74
CA LYS A 419 4.80 -24.95 8.26
C LYS A 419 5.56 -24.19 9.34
N LEU A 420 6.15 -24.93 10.27
CA LEU A 420 7.04 -24.35 11.26
C LEU A 420 8.22 -23.64 10.55
N PRO A 421 8.60 -22.43 10.99
CA PRO A 421 9.69 -21.68 10.37
C PRO A 421 11.00 -22.47 10.26
N GLU A 422 11.31 -23.29 11.26
CA GLU A 422 12.53 -24.09 11.26
C GLU A 422 12.56 -25.10 10.12
N ASP A 423 11.45 -25.83 9.92
CA ASP A 423 11.36 -26.87 8.89
C ASP A 423 11.48 -26.28 7.50
N ILE A 424 10.84 -25.12 7.26
CA ILE A 424 10.98 -24.38 6.00
C ILE A 424 12.46 -24.06 5.74
N ILE A 425 13.19 -23.59 6.77
CA ILE A 425 14.60 -23.22 6.64
C ILE A 425 15.46 -24.46 6.38
N ARG A 426 15.28 -25.54 7.14
CA ARG A 426 16.05 -26.79 7.00
C ARG A 426 15.86 -27.42 5.62
N GLU A 427 14.60 -27.57 5.19
CA GLU A 427 14.25 -28.17 3.88
C GLU A 427 14.76 -27.33 2.70
N ASN A 428 14.77 -26.00 2.84
CA ASN A 428 15.03 -25.10 1.72
C ASN A 428 16.37 -24.36 1.76
N ILE A 429 17.26 -24.62 2.73
CA ILE A 429 18.48 -23.81 2.95
C ILE A 429 19.34 -23.60 1.70
N THR A 430 19.51 -24.66 0.91
CA THR A 430 20.28 -24.61 -0.34
C THR A 430 19.58 -23.75 -1.39
N GLN A 431 18.24 -23.84 -1.48
CA GLN A 431 17.44 -23.05 -2.42
C GLN A 431 17.40 -21.57 -2.01
N ILE A 432 17.24 -21.29 -0.71
CA ILE A 432 17.32 -19.94 -0.12
C ILE A 432 18.66 -19.31 -0.51
N ALA A 433 19.77 -20.00 -0.24
CA ALA A 433 21.11 -19.52 -0.58
C ALA A 433 21.28 -19.25 -2.09
N ARG A 434 20.85 -20.18 -2.95
CA ARG A 434 20.92 -20.00 -4.42
C ARG A 434 20.09 -18.80 -4.89
N LYS A 435 18.87 -18.64 -4.38
CA LYS A 435 17.97 -17.53 -4.71
C LYS A 435 18.56 -16.20 -4.25
N THR A 436 19.13 -16.16 -3.05
CA THR A 436 19.83 -14.99 -2.49
C THR A 436 21.02 -14.59 -3.35
N ILE A 437 21.89 -15.52 -3.73
CA ILE A 437 23.05 -15.24 -4.60
C ILE A 437 22.59 -14.74 -5.97
N LYS A 438 21.56 -15.37 -6.55
CA LYS A 438 20.97 -14.92 -7.82
C LYS A 438 20.42 -13.50 -7.72
N ASN A 439 19.76 -13.16 -6.62
CA ASN A 439 19.22 -11.83 -6.40
C ASN A 439 20.34 -10.79 -6.22
N ALA A 440 21.36 -11.10 -5.41
CA ALA A 440 22.53 -10.25 -5.23
C ALA A 440 23.22 -9.93 -6.57
N ARG A 441 23.43 -10.94 -7.42
CA ARG A 441 24.02 -10.75 -8.77
C ARG A 441 23.15 -9.91 -9.69
N LYS A 442 21.82 -10.00 -9.59
CA LYS A 442 20.89 -9.19 -10.38
C LYS A 442 20.93 -7.71 -9.96
N ASN A 443 21.03 -7.46 -8.66
CA ASN A 443 21.07 -6.10 -8.09
C ASN A 443 22.43 -5.43 -8.26
N THR A 444 23.49 -6.20 -8.51
CA THR A 444 24.81 -5.66 -8.85
C THR A 444 24.87 -5.26 -10.31
N SER A 445 25.37 -4.04 -10.59
CA SER A 445 25.62 -3.57 -11.97
C SER A 445 26.42 -4.57 -12.80
N LEU A 446 26.08 -4.69 -14.09
CA LEU A 446 26.75 -5.57 -15.05
C LEU A 446 28.26 -5.29 -15.16
N PHE A 447 28.67 -4.05 -14.91
CA PHE A 447 30.09 -3.64 -15.01
C PHE A 447 30.92 -3.96 -13.78
N LYS A 448 30.30 -4.38 -12.65
CA LYS A 448 31.04 -4.67 -11.42
C LYS A 448 31.55 -6.11 -11.43
N ARG A 449 32.88 -6.28 -11.44
CA ARG A 449 33.58 -7.59 -11.48
C ARG A 449 33.05 -8.61 -10.45
N HIS A 450 32.71 -8.17 -9.24
CA HIS A 450 32.25 -9.08 -8.18
C HIS A 450 30.88 -9.74 -8.44
N ARG A 451 30.12 -9.28 -9.45
CA ARG A 451 28.92 -9.98 -9.92
C ARG A 451 29.23 -11.40 -10.42
N TYR A 452 30.41 -11.58 -11.01
CA TYR A 452 30.81 -12.84 -11.66
C TYR A 452 31.73 -13.70 -10.79
N LEU A 453 32.25 -13.15 -9.69
CA LEU A 453 33.09 -13.90 -8.75
C LEU A 453 32.30 -15.00 -8.03
N THR A 454 33.05 -15.99 -7.53
CA THR A 454 32.50 -17.03 -6.66
C THR A 454 32.20 -16.45 -5.29
N VAL A 455 31.12 -16.93 -4.66
CA VAL A 455 30.72 -16.46 -3.33
C VAL A 455 31.63 -17.10 -2.29
N GLY A 456 32.52 -16.29 -1.71
CA GLY A 456 33.46 -16.72 -0.67
C GLY A 456 32.88 -16.62 0.75
N TYR A 457 31.87 -15.76 0.93
CA TYR A 457 31.12 -15.65 2.17
C TYR A 457 29.68 -15.22 1.88
N LEU A 458 28.74 -15.88 2.54
CA LEU A 458 27.31 -15.61 2.47
C LEU A 458 26.77 -15.54 3.90
N SER A 459 26.08 -14.46 4.22
CA SER A 459 25.33 -14.29 5.47
C SER A 459 23.90 -13.90 5.13
N ILE A 460 22.94 -14.67 5.62
CA ILE A 460 21.51 -14.49 5.36
C ILE A 460 20.81 -14.34 6.70
N PHE A 461 20.16 -13.21 6.90
CA PHE A 461 19.27 -12.97 8.03
C PHE A 461 17.87 -13.44 7.62
N ILE A 462 17.29 -14.39 8.36
CA ILE A 462 15.96 -14.92 8.08
C ILE A 462 14.97 -14.36 9.10
N TYR A 463 13.94 -13.69 8.61
CA TYR A 463 12.92 -13.00 9.40
C TYR A 463 11.57 -13.69 9.27
N GLN A 464 10.80 -13.66 10.35
CA GLN A 464 9.45 -14.22 10.43
C GLN A 464 8.44 -13.39 9.64
N GLU A 465 8.49 -12.06 9.81
CA GLU A 465 7.52 -11.15 9.20
C GLU A 465 8.18 -10.20 8.21
N ASP A 466 7.41 -9.78 7.21
CA ASP A 466 7.83 -8.71 6.31
C ASP A 466 7.65 -7.36 7.00
N ARG A 467 8.71 -6.56 7.02
CA ARG A 467 8.76 -5.19 7.54
C ARG A 467 9.47 -4.27 6.55
N ARG A 468 9.41 -2.97 6.80
CA ARG A 468 10.14 -1.95 6.01
C ARG A 468 11.63 -2.25 6.00
N LEU A 469 12.32 -1.98 4.90
CA LEU A 469 13.77 -2.22 4.78
C LEU A 469 14.59 -1.54 5.90
N ARG A 470 14.20 -0.34 6.32
CA ARG A 470 14.81 0.39 7.46
C ARG A 470 14.56 -0.23 8.83
N GLU A 471 13.48 -1.00 9.01
CA GLU A 471 13.18 -1.73 10.25
C GLU A 471 13.87 -3.10 10.32
N ILE A 472 14.29 -3.65 9.18
CA ILE A 472 14.92 -4.98 9.11
C ILE A 472 16.44 -4.88 9.14
N LYS A 473 17.00 -3.91 8.40
CA LYS A 473 18.44 -3.77 8.23
C LYS A 473 19.04 -2.94 9.36
N ASN A 474 20.10 -3.47 9.99
CA ASN A 474 20.83 -2.85 11.11
C ASN A 474 20.04 -2.72 12.42
N SER A 475 18.95 -3.48 12.56
CA SER A 475 18.08 -3.48 13.74
C SER A 475 18.63 -4.34 14.88
N GLY A 476 19.76 -5.03 14.66
CA GLY A 476 20.35 -5.94 15.64
C GLY A 476 19.52 -7.22 15.81
N LEU A 477 19.49 -7.73 17.03
CA LEU A 477 18.74 -8.93 17.42
C LEU A 477 17.30 -8.59 17.74
N ILE A 478 16.52 -8.27 16.71
CA ILE A 478 15.07 -8.08 16.84
C ILE A 478 14.37 -9.43 17.04
N GLU A 479 13.26 -9.43 17.76
CA GLU A 479 12.40 -10.61 17.97
C GLU A 479 12.00 -11.30 16.66
N ASN A 480 11.81 -10.51 15.59
CA ASN A 480 11.43 -11.04 14.29
C ASN A 480 12.56 -11.77 13.55
N LEU A 481 13.81 -11.68 14.00
CA LEU A 481 14.93 -12.40 13.40
C LEU A 481 14.93 -13.83 13.94
N ILE A 482 14.67 -14.82 13.08
CA ILE A 482 14.61 -16.23 13.47
C ILE A 482 16.02 -16.82 13.59
N CYS A 483 16.83 -16.62 12.55
CA CYS A 483 18.19 -17.13 12.54
C CYS A 483 19.07 -16.37 11.55
N THR A 484 20.38 -16.58 11.69
CA THR A 484 21.37 -16.21 10.67
C THR A 484 21.96 -17.47 10.05
N VAL A 485 21.89 -17.56 8.72
CA VAL A 485 22.53 -18.63 7.94
C VAL A 485 23.82 -18.13 7.33
N VAL A 486 24.93 -18.80 7.63
CA VAL A 486 26.26 -18.47 7.15
C VAL A 486 26.82 -19.61 6.32
N LYS A 487 27.39 -19.26 5.16
CA LYS A 487 28.28 -20.15 4.39
C LYS A 487 29.61 -19.47 4.17
N LYS A 488 30.66 -20.04 4.75
CA LYS A 488 32.01 -19.47 4.78
C LYS A 488 32.98 -20.37 4.03
N LYS A 489 33.60 -19.84 2.97
CA LYS A 489 34.78 -20.43 2.30
C LYS A 489 36.05 -19.66 2.64
N LEU A 490 35.94 -18.34 2.84
CA LEU A 490 37.05 -17.47 3.21
C LEU A 490 37.36 -17.56 4.70
N LYS A 491 38.47 -18.20 5.08
CA LYS A 491 38.90 -18.33 6.49
C LYS A 491 39.05 -16.98 7.20
N ARG A 492 39.56 -15.96 6.48
CA ARG A 492 39.86 -14.60 7.00
C ARG A 492 38.68 -13.75 7.47
N ILE A 493 37.43 -14.11 7.15
CA ILE A 493 36.27 -13.32 7.58
C ILE A 493 35.82 -13.82 8.94
N ASN A 494 35.96 -13.01 9.98
CA ASN A 494 35.36 -13.30 11.28
C ASN A 494 33.85 -13.07 11.20
N SER A 495 33.08 -14.08 11.60
CA SER A 495 31.62 -14.05 11.62
C SER A 495 31.16 -14.39 13.03
N PRO A 496 31.10 -13.39 13.93
CA PRO A 496 30.59 -13.64 15.27
C PRO A 496 29.15 -14.12 15.19
N ASP A 497 28.82 -15.14 15.99
CA ASP A 497 27.45 -15.61 16.09
C ASP A 497 26.61 -14.65 16.94
N ILE A 498 25.30 -14.79 16.83
CA ILE A 498 24.35 -14.14 17.72
C ILE A 498 24.66 -14.61 19.15
N ILE A 499 24.80 -13.66 20.07
CA ILE A 499 25.08 -13.96 21.49
C ILE A 499 23.96 -14.86 22.03
N GLY A 500 24.35 -15.99 22.62
CA GLY A 500 23.41 -16.96 23.20
C GLY A 500 22.71 -17.88 22.19
N SER A 501 23.00 -17.79 20.89
CA SER A 501 22.34 -18.61 19.86
C SER A 501 22.58 -20.12 20.00
N LYS A 502 21.59 -20.91 19.58
CA LYS A 502 21.77 -22.35 19.34
C LYS A 502 22.36 -22.52 17.95
N ILE A 503 23.50 -23.21 17.85
CA ILE A 503 24.20 -23.40 16.58
C ILE A 503 23.85 -24.78 16.02
N GLU A 504 23.48 -24.81 14.75
CA GLU A 504 23.19 -26.01 13.98
C GLU A 504 24.00 -25.98 12.68
N THR A 505 24.50 -27.11 12.20
CA THR A 505 25.24 -27.19 10.93
C THR A 505 24.57 -28.18 10.00
N ILE A 506 24.19 -27.72 8.81
CA ILE A 506 23.57 -28.54 7.77
C ILE A 506 24.43 -28.45 6.50
N GLY A 507 25.19 -29.50 6.23
CA GLY A 507 26.15 -29.54 5.13
C GLY A 507 27.17 -28.41 5.20
N ASN A 508 27.14 -27.50 4.22
CA ASN A 508 28.07 -26.35 4.16
C ASN A 508 27.51 -25.06 4.77
N TYR A 509 26.41 -25.16 5.52
CA TYR A 509 25.71 -24.03 6.09
C TYR A 509 25.70 -24.12 7.61
N ARG A 510 26.11 -23.04 8.28
CA ARG A 510 26.00 -22.85 9.72
C ARG A 510 24.77 -21.98 9.99
N ILE A 511 23.89 -22.44 10.87
CA ILE A 511 22.68 -21.75 11.28
C ILE A 511 22.86 -21.34 12.74
N ALA A 512 22.69 -20.05 13.02
CA ALA A 512 22.66 -19.51 14.37
C ALA A 512 21.22 -19.09 14.69
N TRP A 513 20.51 -19.89 15.49
CA TRP A 513 19.13 -19.65 15.90
C TRP A 513 19.05 -18.57 16.99
N ASN A 514 18.21 -17.55 16.78
CA ASN A 514 18.02 -16.46 17.73
C ASN A 514 17.09 -16.90 18.86
N LYS A 515 17.59 -17.01 20.10
CA LYS A 515 16.77 -17.41 21.25
C LYS A 515 15.66 -16.42 21.58
N ASN A 516 15.84 -15.14 21.25
CA ASN A 516 14.84 -14.08 21.51
C ASN A 516 13.74 -14.05 20.44
N SER A 517 13.70 -15.02 19.53
CA SER A 517 12.69 -15.09 18.49
C SER A 517 11.38 -15.62 19.07
N THR A 518 10.27 -14.89 18.87
CA THR A 518 8.92 -15.27 19.35
C THR A 518 8.39 -16.59 18.75
N VAL A 519 9.10 -17.13 17.75
CA VAL A 519 8.90 -18.50 17.22
C VAL A 519 9.07 -19.57 18.32
N PHE A 520 9.87 -19.32 19.36
CA PHE A 520 10.14 -20.29 20.42
C PHE A 520 9.11 -20.27 21.58
N ASP A 521 8.26 -19.24 21.64
CA ASP A 521 7.27 -19.08 22.72
C ASP A 521 5.88 -19.65 22.36
N ASN A 522 5.69 -20.14 21.12
CA ASN A 522 4.43 -20.71 20.62
C ASN A 522 4.58 -22.19 20.19
N VAL A 523 5.31 -23.01 20.97
CA VAL A 523 5.28 -24.48 20.85
C VAL A 523 4.32 -25.07 21.87
#